data_AF-A0AAD0JNG0-F1
#
_entry.id   AF-A0AAD0JNG0-F1
#
_cell.length_a   1.000
_cell.length_b   1.000
_cell.length_c   1.000
_cell.angle_alpha   90.00
_cell.angle_beta   90.00
_cell.angle_gamma   90.00
#
_symmetry.space_group_name_H-M   'P 1'
#
loop_
_entity.id
_entity.type
_entity.pdbx_description
1 polymer ?
#
loop_
_entity_poly.entity_id
_entity_poly.type
_entity_poly.pdbx_seq_one_letter_code
_entity_poly.pdbx_strand_id
1 'polypeptide(L)'
;MSHTRRISVHVPLPLLAEHGEEFASRLPGQVVLICQSGNRARQANERLEAVGADPDSVTVLDGGIAAFESAGGEVIRGKGVWAMDRQVRMAAGSLVLAGVTASKVFSPKFAYLAGAIGAGLTYSAASNSCAMAAGLAKMPWNRSADEPGLGAVLDSLPARP
;
A
#
# COMPACT_ATOMS: atom_id res chain seq x y z
N MET A 1 14.65 12.60 -27.68
CA MET A 1 13.36 12.78 -26.98
C MET A 1 12.75 11.40 -26.78
N SER A 2 13.15 10.68 -25.72
CA SER A 2 12.63 9.34 -25.43
C SER A 2 11.23 9.45 -24.86
N HIS A 3 10.23 8.95 -25.60
CA HIS A 3 8.91 8.66 -25.04
C HIS A 3 9.06 7.47 -24.09
N THR A 4 9.17 7.74 -22.78
CA THR A 4 9.08 6.69 -21.77
C THR A 4 7.65 6.16 -21.75
N ARG A 5 7.39 5.06 -22.48
CA ARG A 5 6.10 4.36 -22.45
C ARG A 5 5.81 3.94 -21.01
N ARG A 6 4.68 4.35 -20.43
CA ARG A 6 4.22 3.76 -19.16
C ARG A 6 3.84 2.32 -19.44
N ILE A 7 4.61 1.39 -18.88
CA ILE A 7 4.39 -0.05 -18.98
C ILE A 7 3.62 -0.59 -17.76
N SER A 8 3.35 0.24 -16.76
CA SER A 8 2.64 -0.13 -15.54
C SER A 8 1.42 0.77 -15.31
N VAL A 9 0.36 0.15 -14.79
CA VAL A 9 -0.91 0.80 -14.46
C VAL A 9 -1.13 0.68 -12.95
N HIS A 10 -1.52 1.78 -12.30
CA HIS A 10 -1.89 1.76 -10.90
C HIS A 10 -3.34 1.30 -10.73
N VAL A 11 -3.52 0.11 -10.14
CA VAL A 11 -4.83 -0.45 -9.82
C VAL A 11 -5.00 -0.47 -8.29
N PRO A 12 -5.92 0.33 -7.72
CA PRO A 12 -6.21 0.27 -6.29
C PRO A 12 -6.71 -1.12 -5.88
N LEU A 13 -6.10 -1.71 -4.85
CA LEU A 13 -6.49 -3.03 -4.34
C LEU A 13 -7.98 -3.13 -3.94
N PRO A 14 -8.61 -2.11 -3.33
CA PRO A 14 -10.05 -2.15 -3.05
C PRO A 14 -10.90 -2.25 -4.33
N LEU A 15 -10.55 -1.47 -5.35
CA LEU A 15 -11.25 -1.46 -6.64
C LEU A 15 -11.14 -2.81 -7.35
N LEU A 16 -9.95 -3.42 -7.34
CA LEU A 16 -9.75 -4.76 -7.86
C LEU A 16 -10.54 -5.83 -7.07
N ALA A 17 -10.69 -5.64 -5.76
CA ALA A 17 -11.47 -6.55 -4.93
C ALA A 17 -12.95 -6.53 -5.27
N GLU A 18 -13.47 -5.33 -5.49
CA GLU A 18 -14.88 -5.09 -5.75
C GLU A 18 -15.26 -5.53 -7.18
N HIS A 19 -14.34 -5.42 -8.13
CA HIS A 19 -14.56 -5.68 -9.55
C HIS A 19 -13.67 -6.79 -10.13
N GLY A 20 -13.32 -7.79 -9.32
CA GLY A 20 -12.34 -8.83 -9.68
C GLY A 20 -12.64 -9.53 -11.01
N GLU A 21 -13.90 -9.90 -11.25
CA GLU A 21 -14.33 -10.57 -12.49
C GLU A 21 -14.07 -9.71 -13.74
N GLU A 22 -14.34 -8.41 -13.65
CA GLU A 22 -14.15 -7.48 -14.77
C GLU A 22 -12.67 -7.32 -15.08
N PHE A 23 -11.82 -7.22 -14.04
CA PHE A 23 -10.37 -7.25 -14.22
C PHE A 23 -9.91 -8.56 -14.85
N ALA A 24 -10.27 -9.72 -14.30
CA ALA A 24 -9.88 -11.02 -14.83
C ALA A 24 -10.28 -11.23 -16.31
N SER A 25 -11.43 -10.67 -16.72
CA SER A 25 -11.90 -10.72 -18.11
C SER A 25 -11.10 -9.83 -19.07
N ARG A 26 -10.43 -8.79 -18.57
CA ARG A 26 -9.70 -7.78 -19.37
C ARG A 26 -8.18 -7.86 -19.25
N LEU A 27 -7.65 -8.61 -18.29
CA LEU A 27 -6.20 -8.76 -18.14
C LEU A 27 -5.59 -9.37 -19.42
N PRO A 28 -4.55 -8.74 -19.98
CA PRO A 28 -3.89 -9.22 -21.18
C PRO A 28 -2.87 -10.30 -20.83
N GLY A 29 -2.85 -11.42 -21.56
CA GLY A 29 -1.77 -12.43 -21.53
C GLY A 29 -1.12 -12.63 -20.16
N GLN A 30 0.21 -12.48 -20.07
CA GLN A 30 0.94 -12.48 -18.80
C GLN A 30 0.96 -11.09 -18.13
N VAL A 31 0.56 -11.06 -16.87
CA VAL A 31 0.50 -9.88 -16.01
C VAL A 31 1.36 -10.08 -14.78
N VAL A 32 2.17 -9.06 -14.46
CA VAL A 32 2.98 -9.04 -13.23
C VAL A 32 2.37 -8.06 -12.23
N LEU A 33 1.96 -8.58 -11.08
CA LEU A 33 1.48 -7.78 -9.96
C LEU A 33 2.66 -7.33 -9.09
N ILE A 34 2.75 -6.03 -8.87
CA ILE A 34 3.82 -5.42 -8.06
C ILE A 34 3.24 -4.40 -7.09
N CYS A 35 3.81 -4.34 -5.89
CA CYS A 35 3.58 -3.24 -4.96
C CYS A 35 4.88 -2.93 -4.20
N GLN A 36 4.84 -2.01 -3.23
CA GLN A 36 6.04 -1.61 -2.49
C GLN A 36 6.76 -2.78 -1.80
N SER A 37 6.00 -3.68 -1.14
CA SER A 37 6.55 -4.75 -0.28
C SER A 37 6.09 -6.17 -0.66
N GLY A 38 5.31 -6.33 -1.73
CA GLY A 38 4.70 -7.60 -2.15
C GLY A 38 3.34 -7.94 -1.51
N ASN A 39 3.03 -7.45 -0.30
CA ASN A 39 1.81 -7.85 0.41
C ASN A 39 0.49 -7.52 -0.30
N ARG A 40 0.39 -6.35 -0.94
CA ARG A 40 -0.82 -5.98 -1.70
C ARG A 40 -0.92 -6.73 -3.03
N ALA A 41 0.21 -7.08 -3.63
CA ALA A 41 0.25 -7.85 -4.86
C ALA A 41 -0.23 -9.29 -4.63
N ARG A 42 0.17 -9.93 -3.52
CA ARG A 42 -0.37 -11.25 -3.11
C ARG A 42 -1.88 -11.22 -2.87
N GLN A 43 -2.38 -10.23 -2.12
CA GLN A 43 -3.83 -10.09 -1.92
C GLN A 43 -4.59 -9.86 -3.23
N ALA A 44 -4.01 -9.11 -4.18
CA ALA A 44 -4.62 -8.95 -5.50
C ALA A 44 -4.64 -10.27 -6.28
N ASN A 45 -3.54 -11.04 -6.22
CA ASN A 45 -3.45 -12.36 -6.85
C ASN A 45 -4.51 -13.32 -6.29
N GLU A 46 -4.60 -13.46 -4.96
CA GLU A 46 -5.60 -14.29 -4.29
C GLU A 46 -7.03 -13.92 -4.69
N ARG A 47 -7.31 -12.61 -4.87
CA ARG A 47 -8.63 -12.12 -5.32
C ARG A 47 -8.92 -12.45 -6.77
N LEU A 48 -7.92 -12.36 -7.65
CA LEU A 48 -8.05 -12.71 -9.06
C LEU A 48 -8.21 -14.23 -9.24
N GLU A 49 -7.46 -15.04 -8.49
CA GLU A 49 -7.62 -16.50 -8.46
C GLU A 49 -9.01 -16.90 -7.97
N ALA A 50 -9.53 -16.23 -6.94
CA ALA A 50 -10.87 -16.51 -6.40
C ALA A 50 -12.02 -16.25 -7.41
N VAL A 51 -11.80 -15.40 -8.41
CA VAL A 51 -12.77 -15.12 -9.50
C VAL A 51 -12.44 -15.87 -10.80
N GLY A 52 -11.49 -16.82 -10.76
CA GLY A 52 -11.15 -17.68 -11.89
C GLY A 52 -10.19 -17.09 -12.91
N ALA A 53 -9.34 -16.13 -12.53
CA ALA A 53 -8.21 -15.74 -13.36
C ALA A 53 -7.25 -16.92 -13.58
N ASP A 54 -6.67 -17.00 -14.79
CA ASP A 54 -5.73 -18.06 -15.14
C ASP A 54 -4.44 -17.95 -14.27
N PRO A 55 -4.11 -18.97 -13.45
CA PRO A 55 -2.94 -18.94 -12.57
C PRO A 55 -1.61 -18.76 -13.30
N ASP A 56 -1.51 -19.22 -14.56
CA ASP A 56 -0.29 -19.10 -15.36
C ASP A 56 -0.15 -17.70 -16.01
N SER A 57 -1.23 -16.91 -15.96
CA SER A 57 -1.32 -15.58 -16.56
C SER A 57 -1.02 -14.45 -15.57
N VAL A 58 -1.05 -14.72 -14.26
CA VAL A 58 -0.83 -13.70 -13.21
C VAL A 58 0.31 -14.12 -12.30
N THR A 59 1.33 -13.28 -12.17
CA THR A 59 2.49 -13.56 -11.31
C THR A 59 2.76 -12.38 -10.38
N VAL A 60 3.10 -12.66 -9.12
CA VAL A 60 3.51 -11.63 -8.17
C VAL A 60 5.03 -11.43 -8.24
N LEU A 61 5.49 -10.19 -8.39
CA LEU A 61 6.91 -9.89 -8.29
C LEU A 61 7.37 -9.95 -6.83
N ASP A 62 8.22 -10.92 -6.52
CA ASP A 62 8.84 -11.06 -5.20
C ASP A 62 9.72 -9.86 -4.84
N GLY A 63 9.60 -9.40 -3.59
CA GLY A 63 10.36 -8.24 -3.08
C GLY A 63 9.87 -6.87 -3.58
N GLY A 64 8.89 -6.82 -4.48
CA GLY A 64 8.20 -5.59 -4.88
C GLY A 64 9.09 -4.59 -5.62
N ILE A 65 8.72 -3.30 -5.55
CA ILE A 65 9.44 -2.21 -6.24
C ILE A 65 10.91 -2.13 -5.82
N ALA A 66 11.20 -2.37 -4.53
CA ALA A 66 12.58 -2.32 -4.04
C ALA A 66 13.48 -3.38 -4.70
N ALA A 67 12.96 -4.61 -4.90
CA ALA A 67 13.69 -5.66 -5.60
C ALA A 67 13.89 -5.31 -7.08
N PHE A 68 12.86 -4.79 -7.74
CA PHE A 68 12.94 -4.32 -9.13
C PHE A 68 14.02 -3.26 -9.33
N GLU A 69 14.09 -2.26 -8.46
CA GLU A 69 15.13 -1.23 -8.49
C GLU A 69 16.52 -1.81 -8.23
N SER A 70 16.65 -2.72 -7.26
CA SER A 70 17.93 -3.35 -6.95
C SER A 70 18.48 -4.20 -8.10
N ALA A 71 17.59 -4.74 -8.94
CA ALA A 71 17.93 -5.46 -10.16
C ALA A 71 18.26 -4.54 -11.35
N GLY A 72 18.27 -3.21 -11.15
CA GLY A 72 18.56 -2.22 -12.19
C GLY A 72 17.34 -1.70 -12.96
N GLY A 73 16.12 -1.99 -12.48
CA GLY A 73 14.89 -1.50 -13.09
C GLY A 73 14.70 0.00 -12.92
N GLU A 74 14.24 0.68 -13.98
CA GLU A 74 13.96 2.12 -13.94
C GLU A 74 12.58 2.39 -13.34
N VAL A 75 12.52 3.17 -12.25
CA VAL A 75 11.26 3.52 -11.57
C VAL A 75 10.96 5.01 -11.69
N ILE A 76 9.84 5.29 -12.35
CA ILE A 76 9.28 6.63 -12.45
C ILE A 76 8.54 6.95 -11.15
N ARG A 77 9.03 7.96 -10.40
CA ARG A 77 8.39 8.43 -9.17
C ARG A 77 7.54 9.68 -9.42
N GLY A 78 6.30 9.65 -8.94
CA GLY A 78 5.42 10.82 -8.92
C GLY A 78 5.80 11.83 -7.84
N LYS A 79 4.96 12.87 -7.67
CA LYS A 79 5.13 13.84 -6.57
C LYS A 79 5.06 13.13 -5.23
N GLY A 80 6.11 13.28 -4.41
CA GLY A 80 6.21 12.65 -3.11
C GLY A 80 5.22 13.27 -2.12
N VAL A 81 4.12 12.58 -1.84
CA VAL A 81 3.33 12.84 -0.62
C VAL A 81 4.18 12.41 0.58
N TRP A 82 4.07 13.11 1.71
CA TRP A 82 4.82 12.74 2.91
C TRP A 82 4.50 11.28 3.27
N ALA A 83 5.51 10.40 3.14
CA ALA A 83 5.31 8.96 3.22
C ALA A 83 4.56 8.60 4.51
N MET A 84 3.51 7.78 4.39
CA MET A 84 2.67 7.38 5.53
C MET A 84 3.50 6.92 6.73
N ASP A 85 4.58 6.17 6.48
CA ASP A 85 5.51 5.70 7.51
C ASP A 85 6.17 6.83 8.31
N ARG A 86 6.48 7.97 7.66
CA ARG A 86 7.02 9.15 8.35
C ARG A 86 5.94 9.81 9.21
N GLN A 87 4.69 9.85 8.74
CA GLN A 87 3.56 10.38 9.54
C GLN A 87 3.34 9.53 10.79
N VAL A 88 3.30 8.19 10.62
CA VAL A 88 3.15 7.22 11.70
C VAL A 88 4.26 7.38 12.73
N ARG A 89 5.52 7.44 12.29
CA ARG A 89 6.68 7.59 13.21
C ARG A 89 6.62 8.90 13.99
N MET A 90 6.28 10.01 13.35
CA MET A 90 6.16 11.31 14.02
C MET A 90 5.00 11.34 15.01
N ALA A 91 3.83 10.82 14.62
CA ALA A 91 2.65 10.77 15.50
C ALA A 91 2.90 9.85 16.71
N ALA A 92 3.37 8.63 16.49
CA ALA A 92 3.64 7.69 17.57
C ALA A 92 4.75 8.20 18.50
N GLY A 93 5.85 8.71 17.94
CA GLY A 93 6.96 9.26 18.71
C GLY A 93 6.57 10.47 19.56
N SER A 94 5.76 11.39 19.02
CA SER A 94 5.28 12.55 19.77
C SER A 94 4.33 12.17 20.91
N LEU A 95 3.43 11.20 20.69
CA LEU A 95 2.55 10.71 21.75
C LEU A 95 3.32 10.01 22.88
N VAL A 96 4.33 9.21 22.54
CA VAL A 96 5.20 8.57 23.55
C VAL A 96 5.99 9.62 24.33
N LEU A 97 6.61 10.59 23.65
CA LEU A 97 7.36 11.69 24.29
C LEU A 97 6.46 12.50 25.23
N ALA A 98 5.25 12.85 24.77
CA ALA A 98 4.25 13.57 25.56
C ALA A 98 3.82 12.75 26.79
N GLY A 99 3.54 11.45 26.62
CA GLY A 99 3.16 10.55 27.71
C GLY A 99 4.25 10.40 28.78
N VAL A 100 5.51 10.27 28.37
CA VAL A 100 6.66 10.18 29.30
C VAL A 100 6.90 11.52 30.00
N THR A 101 6.76 12.64 29.30
CA THR A 101 6.92 13.97 29.91
C THR A 101 5.80 14.23 30.92
N ALA A 102 4.56 13.93 30.55
CA ALA A 102 3.41 14.06 31.43
C ALA A 102 3.48 13.12 32.64
N SER A 103 4.11 11.94 32.50
CA SER A 103 4.27 11.01 33.62
C SER A 103 5.18 11.53 34.71
N LYS A 104 6.22 12.30 34.32
CA LYS A 104 7.14 12.95 35.25
C LYS A 104 6.58 14.23 35.86
N VAL A 105 5.79 15.01 35.12
CA VAL A 105 5.32 16.33 35.55
C VAL A 105 3.99 16.27 36.31
N PHE A 106 3.06 15.40 35.90
CA PHE A 106 1.71 15.38 36.46
C PHE A 106 1.40 14.12 37.28
N SER A 107 1.62 12.93 36.72
CA SER A 107 1.29 11.67 37.41
C SER A 107 1.94 10.46 36.73
N PRO A 108 2.53 9.51 37.48
CA PRO A 108 3.14 8.30 36.91
C PRO A 108 2.17 7.46 36.07
N LYS A 109 0.85 7.63 36.25
CA LYS A 109 -0.18 6.94 35.46
C LYS A 109 -0.09 7.21 33.95
N PHE A 110 0.44 8.36 33.51
CA PHE A 110 0.62 8.65 32.08
C PHE A 110 1.67 7.74 31.41
N ALA A 111 2.53 7.06 32.19
CA ALA A 111 3.46 6.06 31.66
C ALA A 111 2.73 4.86 31.03
N TYR A 112 1.54 4.51 31.51
CA TYR A 112 0.72 3.44 30.91
C TYR A 112 0.27 3.79 29.49
N LEU A 113 0.03 5.08 29.18
CA LEU A 113 -0.30 5.52 27.83
C LEU A 113 0.88 5.31 26.87
N ALA A 114 2.09 5.73 27.29
CA ALA A 114 3.30 5.51 26.51
C ALA A 114 3.60 4.01 26.33
N GLY A 115 3.41 3.21 27.38
CA GLY A 115 3.54 1.75 27.34
C GLY A 115 2.55 1.09 26.38
N ALA A 116 1.28 1.51 26.40
CA ALA A 116 0.26 1.00 25.49
C ALA A 116 0.56 1.30 24.03
N ILE A 117 1.03 2.53 23.72
CA ILE A 117 1.45 2.89 22.36
C ILE A 117 2.65 2.04 21.91
N GLY A 118 3.66 1.89 22.78
CA GLY A 118 4.82 1.05 22.48
C GLY A 118 4.45 -0.42 22.24
N ALA A 119 3.59 -0.99 23.08
CA ALA A 119 3.08 -2.35 22.91
C ALA A 119 2.30 -2.50 21.59
N GLY A 120 1.46 -1.52 21.24
CA GLY A 120 0.73 -1.48 19.98
C GLY A 120 1.65 -1.45 18.77
N LEU A 121 2.73 -0.66 18.79
CA LEU A 121 3.71 -0.63 17.71
C LEU A 121 4.44 -1.98 17.55
N THR A 122 4.82 -2.61 18.67
CA THR A 122 5.45 -3.94 18.66
C THR A 122 4.51 -5.01 18.09
N TYR A 123 3.24 -5.01 18.51
CA TYR A 123 2.23 -5.92 17.96
C TYR A 123 1.97 -5.66 16.49
N SER A 124 1.90 -4.39 16.06
CA SER A 124 1.76 -4.00 14.66
C SER A 124 2.93 -4.47 13.81
N ALA A 125 4.16 -4.35 14.31
CA ALA A 125 5.34 -4.87 13.63
C ALA A 125 5.30 -6.40 13.49
N ALA A 126 4.88 -7.11 14.55
CA ALA A 126 4.79 -8.57 14.53
C ALA A 126 3.65 -9.10 13.62
N SER A 127 2.50 -8.42 13.60
CA SER A 127 1.32 -8.83 12.83
C SER A 127 1.27 -8.29 11.40
N ASN A 128 2.27 -7.51 10.98
CA ASN A 128 2.26 -6.74 9.73
C ASN A 128 0.99 -5.88 9.54
N SER A 129 0.30 -5.51 10.63
CA SER A 129 -0.90 -4.69 10.61
C SER A 129 -0.60 -3.31 11.17
N CYS A 130 -1.00 -2.23 10.50
CA CYS A 130 -0.75 -0.88 10.97
C CYS A 130 -2.08 -0.13 11.13
N ALA A 131 -2.75 -0.34 12.27
CA ALA A 131 -4.01 0.32 12.59
C ALA A 131 -3.91 1.85 12.52
N MET A 132 -2.74 2.40 12.90
CA MET A 132 -2.45 3.82 12.77
C MET A 132 -2.37 4.25 11.31
N ALA A 133 -1.70 3.49 10.42
CA ALA A 133 -1.68 3.80 8.99
C ALA A 133 -3.09 3.73 8.38
N ALA A 134 -3.94 2.79 8.82
CA ALA A 134 -5.33 2.71 8.39
C ALA A 134 -6.16 3.94 8.83
N GLY A 135 -5.91 4.45 10.05
CA GLY A 135 -6.53 5.69 10.53
C GLY A 135 -6.04 6.93 9.76
N LEU A 136 -4.72 7.05 9.58
CA LEU A 136 -4.11 8.16 8.86
C LEU A 136 -4.49 8.16 7.36
N ALA A 137 -4.72 6.98 6.77
CA ALA A 137 -5.17 6.84 5.39
C ALA A 137 -6.53 7.49 5.12
N LYS A 138 -7.39 7.64 6.14
CA LYS A 138 -8.70 8.30 6.01
C LYS A 138 -8.62 9.83 6.00
N MET A 139 -7.48 10.40 6.37
CA MET A 139 -7.31 11.85 6.46
C MET A 139 -7.32 12.50 5.06
N PRO A 140 -7.90 13.70 4.92
CA PRO A 140 -8.21 14.27 3.61
C PRO A 140 -6.99 14.57 2.74
N TRP A 141 -5.81 14.77 3.32
CA TRP A 141 -4.55 14.93 2.57
C TRP A 141 -3.91 13.62 2.09
N ASN A 142 -4.43 12.48 2.55
CA ASN A 142 -3.99 11.15 2.12
C ASN A 142 -5.00 10.47 1.18
N ARG A 143 -6.18 11.06 0.99
CA ARG A 143 -7.02 10.76 -0.17
C ARG A 143 -6.33 11.38 -1.38
N SER A 144 -5.70 10.54 -2.19
CA SER A 144 -5.31 10.95 -3.53
C SER A 144 -6.58 11.45 -4.21
N ALA A 145 -6.64 12.75 -4.55
CA ALA A 145 -7.79 13.35 -5.24
C ALA A 145 -8.07 12.72 -6.63
N ASP A 146 -7.22 11.79 -7.06
CA ASP A 146 -7.26 11.04 -8.31
C ASP A 146 -7.30 9.52 -8.06
N GLU A 147 -8.14 9.00 -7.16
CA GLU A 147 -8.44 7.56 -7.23
C GLU A 147 -9.21 7.30 -8.53
N PRO A 148 -8.59 6.63 -9.52
CA PRO A 148 -9.22 6.47 -10.83
C PRO A 148 -10.46 5.58 -10.69
N GLY A 149 -11.58 6.03 -11.23
CA GLY A 149 -12.78 5.21 -11.33
C GLY A 149 -12.54 3.97 -12.19
N LEU A 150 -13.36 2.94 -12.00
CA LEU A 150 -13.25 1.65 -12.70
C LEU A 150 -13.03 1.79 -14.20
N GLY A 151 -13.87 2.58 -14.88
CA GLY A 151 -13.75 2.83 -16.33
C GLY A 151 -12.39 3.40 -16.72
N ALA A 152 -11.88 4.39 -15.99
CA ALA A 152 -10.58 4.99 -16.27
C ALA A 152 -9.43 4.00 -16.08
N VAL A 153 -9.53 3.07 -15.11
CA VAL A 153 -8.54 2.02 -14.92
C VAL A 153 -8.63 0.99 -16.05
N LEU A 154 -9.82 0.50 -16.38
CA LEU A 154 -10.01 -0.51 -17.42
C LEU A 154 -9.61 0.00 -18.81
N ASP A 155 -9.87 1.28 -19.12
CA ASP A 155 -9.45 1.92 -20.37
C ASP A 155 -7.93 2.08 -20.47
N SER A 156 -7.24 2.12 -19.32
CA SER A 156 -5.78 2.17 -19.27
C SER A 156 -5.11 0.80 -19.36
N LEU A 157 -5.88 -0.30 -19.23
CA LEU A 157 -5.36 -1.64 -19.42
C LEU A 157 -5.10 -1.89 -20.92
N PRO A 158 -4.01 -2.58 -21.27
CA PRO A 158 -3.81 -3.02 -22.65
C PRO A 158 -4.96 -3.93 -23.08
N ALA A 159 -5.47 -3.74 -24.30
CA ALA A 159 -6.51 -4.61 -24.84
C ALA A 159 -6.03 -6.07 -24.90
N ARG A 160 -6.93 -6.99 -24.56
CA ARG A 160 -6.71 -8.43 -24.77
C ARG A 160 -6.60 -8.68 -26.29
N PRO A 161 -5.49 -9.26 -26.79
CA PRO A 161 -5.34 -9.57 -28.21
C PRO A 161 -6.30 -10.68 -28.66
#